data_AF-A0AB39ML53-F1
#
_entry.id   AF-A0AB39ML53-F1
#
_cell.length_a   1.000
_cell.length_b   1.000
_cell.length_c   1.000
_cell.angle_alpha   90.00
_cell.angle_beta   90.00
_cell.angle_gamma   90.00
#
_symmetry.space_group_name_H-M   'P 1'
#
loop_
_entity.id
_entity.type
_entity.pdbx_description
1 polymer ?
#
loop_
_entity_poly.entity_id
_entity_poly.type
_entity_poly.pdbx_seq_one_letter_code
_entity_poly.pdbx_strand_id
1 'polypeptide(L)' 'MLRNGLEPWHLLVVVTLAILLFGSKKLPEAARGLGKSMRILKSEAKAMKEENSTVEPTTVHTTVTESPAATATEPPATAH' A
#
# COMPACT_ATOMS: atom_id res chain seq x y z
N MET A 1 -30.42 11.02 -22.15
CA MET A 1 -30.48 12.24 -21.29
C MET A 1 -29.59 12.08 -20.04
N LEU A 2 -28.37 11.54 -20.17
CA LEU A 2 -27.52 11.10 -19.03
C LEU A 2 -26.05 11.56 -19.22
N ARG A 3 -25.81 12.74 -19.80
CA ARG A 3 -24.46 13.13 -20.26
C ARG A 3 -23.88 14.41 -19.66
N ASN A 4 -24.52 14.99 -18.65
CA ASN A 4 -24.03 16.21 -17.98
C ASN A 4 -23.79 16.06 -16.46
N GLY A 5 -24.01 14.88 -15.87
CA GLY A 5 -23.93 14.68 -14.42
C GLY A 5 -22.52 14.63 -13.82
N LEU A 6 -21.50 14.54 -14.67
CA LEU A 6 -20.09 14.44 -14.27
C LEU A 6 -19.21 15.30 -15.18
N GLU A 7 -19.70 16.49 -15.56
CA GLU A 7 -18.81 17.42 -16.27
C GLU A 7 -17.60 17.69 -15.38
N PRO A 8 -16.36 17.48 -15.89
CA PRO A 8 -15.12 17.67 -15.13
C PRO A 8 -15.06 19.02 -14.39
N TRP A 9 -15.79 20.01 -14.90
CA TRP A 9 -15.96 21.32 -14.29
C TRP A 9 -16.52 21.29 -12.87
N HIS A 10 -17.55 20.47 -12.59
CA HIS A 10 -18.15 20.39 -11.26
C HIS A 10 -17.17 19.78 -10.25
N LEU A 11 -16.42 18.75 -10.66
CA LEU A 11 -15.39 18.14 -9.83
C LEU A 11 -14.28 19.14 -9.50
N LEU A 12 -13.86 19.97 -10.46
CA LEU A 12 -12.89 21.04 -10.22
C LEU A 12 -13.40 22.04 -9.17
N VAL A 13 -14.66 22.46 -9.24
CA VAL A 13 -15.26 23.38 -8.25
C VAL A 13 -15.27 22.75 -6.86
N VAL A 14 -15.72 21.50 -6.73
CA VAL A 14 -15.75 20.78 -5.43
C VAL A 14 -14.35 20.58 -4.87
N VAL A 15 -13.39 20.18 -5.69
CA VAL A 15 -11.98 20.00 -5.27
C VAL A 15 -11.39 21.33 -4.84
N THR A 16 -11.66 22.42 -5.56
CA THR A 16 -11.19 23.76 -5.20
C THR A 16 -11.76 24.20 -3.86
N LEU A 17 -13.05 23.96 -3.63
CA LEU A 17 -13.70 24.27 -2.36
C LEU A 17 -13.15 23.41 -1.22
N ALA A 18 -12.97 22.11 -1.45
CA ALA A 18 -12.34 21.22 -0.47
C ALA A 18 -10.90 21.64 -0.13
N ILE A 19 -10.10 22.08 -1.12
CA ILE A 19 -8.76 22.62 -0.88
C ILE A 19 -8.82 23.92 -0.07
N LEU A 20 -9.82 24.78 -0.29
CA LEU A 20 -9.97 26.02 0.46
C LEU A 20 -10.36 25.77 1.93
N LEU A 21 -11.22 24.79 2.19
CA LEU A 21 -11.65 24.43 3.55
C LEU A 21 -10.60 23.62 4.31
N PHE A 22 -10.00 22.61 3.68
CA PHE A 22 -9.07 21.68 4.33
C PHE A 22 -7.59 22.08 4.17
N GLY A 23 -7.26 22.85 3.13
CA GLY A 23 -5.90 23.24 2.79
C GLY A 23 -5.22 22.30 1.79
N SER A 24 -4.35 22.86 0.94
CA SER A 24 -3.65 22.14 -0.15
C SER A 24 -2.75 20.99 0.32
N LYS A 25 -2.26 21.03 1.56
CA LYS A 25 -1.40 19.98 2.14
C LYS A 25 -2.20 18.87 2.83
N LYS A 26 -3.44 19.13 3.28
CA LYS A 26 -4.21 18.15 4.07
C LYS A 26 -5.03 17.19 3.23
N LEU A 27 -5.51 17.64 2.07
CA LEU A 27 -6.21 16.79 1.10
C LEU A 27 -5.33 15.64 0.57
N PRO A 28 -4.09 15.88 0.06
CA PRO A 28 -3.22 14.80 -0.40
C PRO A 28 -2.73 13.91 0.75
N GLU A 29 -2.51 14.46 1.94
CA GLU A 29 -2.10 13.70 3.12
C GLU A 29 -3.21 12.74 3.58
N ALA A 30 -4.45 13.23 3.66
CA ALA A 30 -5.62 12.42 4.00
C ALA A 30 -5.87 11.34 2.93
N ALA A 31 -5.77 11.70 1.64
CA ALA A 31 -5.90 10.74 0.55
C ALA A 31 -4.81 9.65 0.60
N ARG A 32 -3.56 10.01 0.94
CA ARG A 32 -2.45 9.05 1.11
C ARG A 32 -2.68 8.12 2.30
N GLY A 33 -3.10 8.66 3.44
CA GLY A 33 -3.43 7.87 4.64
C GLY A 33 -4.59 6.90 4.40
N LEU A 34 -5.70 7.42 3.88
CA LEU A 34 -6.88 6.62 3.52
C LEU A 34 -6.56 5.58 2.44
N GLY A 35 -5.81 5.95 1.40
CA GLY A 35 -5.40 5.05 0.34
C GLY A 35 -4.56 3.87 0.83
N LYS A 36 -3.67 4.10 1.81
CA LYS A 36 -2.86 3.04 2.41
C LYS A 36 -3.71 2.05 3.23
N SER A 37 -4.65 2.55 4.03
CA SER A 37 -5.62 1.72 4.77
C SER A 37 -6.54 0.96 3.82
N MET A 38 -7.13 1.63 2.83
CA MET A 38 -8.00 1.02 1.82
C MET A 38 -7.27 -0.05 1.00
N ARG A 39 -5.96 0.07 0.76
CA ARG A 39 -5.18 -0.95 0.05
C ARG A 39 -5.07 -2.23 0.85
N ILE A 40 -4.81 -2.13 2.16
CA ILE A 40 -4.71 -3.29 3.06
C ILE A 40 -6.07 -3.99 3.11
N LEU A 41 -7.14 -3.23 3.40
CA LEU A 41 -8.50 -3.77 3.44
C LEU A 41 -8.93 -4.34 2.08
N LYS A 42 -8.52 -3.73 0.96
CA LYS A 42 -8.81 -4.24 -0.39
C LYS A 42 -8.05 -5.54 -0.69
N SER A 43 -6.81 -5.70 -0.22
CA SER A 43 -6.06 -6.95 -0.37
C SER A 43 -6.68 -8.07 0.44
N GLU A 44 -7.06 -7.80 1.69
CA GLU A 44 -7.75 -8.78 2.55
C GLU A 44 -9.13 -9.12 1.98
N ALA A 45 -9.92 -8.12 1.60
CA ALA A 45 -11.24 -8.34 0.99
C ALA A 45 -11.16 -9.06 -0.37
N LYS A 46 -10.05 -8.92 -1.11
CA LYS A 46 -9.81 -9.68 -2.34
C LYS A 46 -9.47 -11.13 -2.03
N ALA A 47 -8.59 -11.39 -1.07
CA ALA A 47 -8.25 -12.76 -0.66
C ALA A 47 -9.50 -13.54 -0.22
N MET A 48 -10.40 -12.90 0.55
CA MET A 48 -11.69 -13.52 0.93
C MET A 48 -12.63 -13.77 -0.25
N LYS A 49 -12.61 -12.90 -1.27
CA LYS A 49 -13.42 -13.09 -2.50
C LYS A 49 -12.85 -14.19 -3.40
N GLU A 50 -11.53 -14.29 -3.49
CA GLU A 50 -10.83 -15.31 -4.29
C GLU A 50 -10.92 -16.70 -3.64
N GLU A 51 -10.85 -16.78 -2.30
CA GLU A 51 -11.01 -18.06 -1.58
C GLU A 51 -12.42 -18.64 -1.71
N ASN A 52 -13.47 -17.80 -1.85
CA ASN A 52 -14.81 -18.27 -2.18
C ASN A 52 -14.96 -18.76 -3.64
N SER A 53 -13.95 -18.59 -4.50
CA SER A 53 -13.98 -19.05 -5.89
C SER A 53 -12.98 -20.18 -6.19
N THR A 54 -11.99 -20.42 -5.32
CA THR A 54 -10.97 -21.46 -5.53
C THR A 54 -10.58 -22.09 -4.21
N VAL A 55 -11.05 -23.32 -3.98
CA VAL A 55 -10.46 -24.23 -3.00
C VAL A 55 -9.27 -24.91 -3.67
N GLU A 56 -8.05 -24.52 -3.31
CA GLU A 56 -6.89 -25.42 -3.28
C GLU A 56 -5.83 -24.90 -2.28
N PRO A 57 -5.28 -25.76 -1.40
CA PRO A 57 -4.25 -25.36 -0.45
C PRO A 57 -2.88 -25.41 -1.13
N THR A 58 -1.91 -24.61 -0.65
CA THR A 58 -0.53 -25.07 -0.37
C THR A 58 0.49 -23.92 -0.30
N THR A 59 1.22 -23.94 0.82
CA THR A 59 2.60 -23.48 1.04
C THR A 59 2.87 -22.03 1.42
N VAL A 60 2.90 -21.85 2.75
CA VAL A 60 4.01 -21.27 3.54
C VAL A 60 5.25 -20.88 2.71
N HIS A 61 5.50 -19.58 2.57
CA HIS A 61 6.87 -19.08 2.44
C HIS A 61 7.11 -18.00 3.49
N THR A 62 7.54 -18.49 4.66
CA THR A 62 8.41 -17.77 5.58
C THR A 62 9.59 -17.22 4.79
N THR A 63 9.57 -15.95 4.42
CA THR A 63 10.80 -15.23 4.08
C THR A 63 11.54 -14.98 5.38
N VAL A 64 12.36 -15.95 5.74
CA VAL A 64 13.53 -15.78 6.61
C VAL A 64 14.23 -14.51 6.14
N THR A 65 14.44 -13.59 7.08
CA THR A 65 15.48 -12.57 7.00
C THR A 65 16.80 -13.28 6.70
N GLU A 66 17.17 -13.33 5.43
CA GLU A 66 18.56 -13.52 5.01
C GLU A 66 19.34 -12.34 5.58
N SER A 67 19.86 -12.55 6.78
CA SER A 67 21.03 -11.89 7.32
C SER A 67 22.21 -12.33 6.46
N PRO A 68 22.78 -11.46 5.61
CA PRO A 68 24.02 -11.79 4.93
C PRO A 68 25.10 -11.96 6.00
N ALA A 69 25.65 -13.16 6.05
CA ALA A 69 26.87 -13.48 6.73
C ALA A 69 27.96 -12.45 6.39
N ALA A 70 28.21 -11.52 7.30
CA ALA A 70 29.52 -10.91 7.45
C ALA A 70 30.36 -11.81 8.38
N THR A 71 30.57 -13.06 7.95
CA THR A 71 31.72 -13.85 8.41
C THR A 71 32.95 -13.26 7.73
N ALA A 72 33.48 -12.20 8.31
CA ALA A 72 34.83 -11.74 8.08
C ALA A 72 35.46 -11.52 9.46
N THR A 73 35.69 -12.63 10.16
CA THR A 73 36.56 -12.70 11.33
C THR A 73 37.22 -14.07 11.34
N GLU A 74 38.32 -14.18 10.60
CA GLU A 74 39.45 -15.05 10.93
C GLU A 74 40.64 -14.62 10.04
N PRO A 75 41.92 -14.72 10.47
CA PRO A 75 42.41 -15.21 11.76
C PRO A 75 43.40 -14.25 12.48
N PRO A 76 43.56 -14.38 13.81
CA PRO A 76 44.70 -13.80 14.52
C PRO A 76 45.98 -14.55 14.11
N ALA A 77 46.84 -13.89 13.35
CA ALA A 77 48.23 -14.32 13.22
C ALA A 77 48.96 -13.94 14.51
N THR A 78 49.22 -14.92 15.37
CA THR A 78 50.15 -14.81 16.49
C THR A 78 50.94 -16.11 16.59
N ALA A 79 52.26 -15.96 16.51
CA ALA A 79 53.34 -16.80 17.05
C ALA A 79 53.37 -18.30 16.69
N HIS A 80 54.37 -18.68 15.87
CA HIS A 80 55.42 -19.64 16.23
C HIS A 80 56.66 -19.38 15.37
#